data_AF-A0A330HQK2-F1
#
_entry.id   AF-A0A330HQK2-F1
#
_cell.length_a   1.000
_cell.length_b   1.000
_cell.length_c   1.000
_cell.angle_alpha   90.00
_cell.angle_beta   90.00
_cell.angle_gamma   90.00
#
_symmetry.space_group_name_H-M   'P 1'
#
loop_
_entity.id
_entity.type
_entity.pdbx_description
1 polymer ?
#
loop_
_entity_poly.entity_id
_entity_poly.type
_entity_poly.pdbx_seq_one_letter_code
_entity_poly.pdbx_strand_id
1 'polypeptide(L)'
;MRNRDRIPTIGEHRGVGLHDHQDEERLATVRREIDAVLDLTDPTLLVETCADVTWSPEARLTAAAKLKAMHQIAAEDRKVRPTFDLAYVAACTAGLDSVYWRSPWHYGSLLDPGRAPGEAGPVPRDVPLEDCR
;
A
#
# COMPACT_ATOMS: atom_id res chain seq x y z
N MET A 1 1.06 14.67 -6.86
CA MET A 1 2.35 14.07 -7.27
C MET A 1 2.46 14.19 -8.78
N ARG A 2 3.65 14.51 -9.33
CA ARG A 2 3.79 14.53 -10.80
C ARG A 2 3.84 13.09 -11.29
N ASN A 3 3.30 12.79 -12.46
CA ASN A 3 3.24 11.41 -12.99
C ASN A 3 4.65 10.75 -13.12
N ARG A 4 5.72 11.56 -13.16
CA ARG A 4 7.11 11.10 -13.20
C ARG A 4 7.64 10.56 -11.88
N ASP A 5 6.95 10.85 -10.77
CA ASP A 5 7.39 10.44 -9.43
C ASP A 5 6.80 9.08 -9.06
N ARG A 6 5.96 8.48 -9.91
CA ARG A 6 5.33 7.18 -9.63
C ARG A 6 6.31 6.05 -9.88
N ILE A 7 6.30 5.04 -9.02
CA ILE A 7 7.09 3.83 -9.24
C ILE A 7 6.56 3.15 -10.52
N PRO A 8 7.42 2.84 -11.50
CA PRO A 8 7.02 2.11 -12.69
C PRO A 8 6.38 0.76 -12.32
N THR A 9 5.42 0.32 -13.12
CA THR A 9 4.79 -0.99 -12.96
C THR A 9 5.29 -1.95 -14.04
N ILE A 10 5.78 -3.12 -13.66
CA ILE A 10 6.32 -4.14 -14.58
C ILE A 10 5.27 -5.16 -15.03
N GLY A 11 4.08 -5.10 -14.46
CA GLY A 11 2.97 -5.97 -14.79
C GLY A 11 1.72 -5.59 -13.99
N GLU A 12 0.71 -6.45 -14.08
CA GLU A 12 -0.56 -6.26 -13.40
C GLU A 12 -1.04 -7.59 -12.79
N HIS A 13 -1.67 -7.53 -11.63
CA HIS A 13 -2.42 -8.62 -11.02
C HIS A 13 -3.81 -8.15 -10.65
N ARG A 14 -4.85 -8.71 -11.29
CA ARG A 14 -6.28 -8.39 -11.05
C ARG A 14 -6.59 -6.88 -11.09
N GLY A 15 -6.04 -6.13 -12.06
CA GLY A 15 -6.24 -4.68 -12.17
C GLY A 15 -5.30 -3.85 -11.29
N VAL A 16 -4.42 -4.46 -10.48
CA VAL A 16 -3.44 -3.77 -9.63
C VAL A 16 -2.07 -3.84 -10.28
N GLY A 17 -1.46 -2.69 -10.55
CA GLY A 17 -0.10 -2.62 -11.08
C GLY A 17 0.94 -3.09 -10.07
N LEU A 18 1.86 -3.94 -10.50
CA LEU A 18 2.95 -4.47 -9.67
C LEU A 18 4.18 -3.58 -9.81
N HIS A 19 4.69 -3.07 -8.69
CA HIS A 19 5.81 -2.14 -8.71
C HIS A 19 7.11 -2.81 -9.19
N ASP A 20 7.93 -2.06 -9.92
CA ASP A 20 9.26 -2.48 -10.36
C ASP A 20 10.25 -2.63 -9.18
N HIS A 21 11.39 -3.29 -9.45
CA HIS A 21 12.46 -3.62 -8.51
C HIS A 21 12.03 -4.57 -7.39
N GLN A 22 11.31 -5.63 -7.77
CA GLN A 22 10.96 -6.75 -6.91
C GLN A 22 11.31 -8.04 -7.66
N ASP A 23 11.92 -9.00 -6.97
CA ASP A 23 12.09 -10.34 -7.53
C ASP A 23 10.75 -11.09 -7.59
N GLU A 24 10.74 -12.21 -8.32
CA GLU A 24 9.52 -12.98 -8.54
C GLU A 24 8.96 -13.61 -7.24
N GLU A 25 9.82 -13.93 -6.26
CA GLU A 25 9.39 -14.48 -4.98
C GLU A 25 8.62 -13.43 -4.16
N ARG A 26 9.13 -12.20 -4.12
CA ARG A 26 8.42 -11.07 -3.51
C ARG A 26 7.13 -10.78 -4.26
N LEU A 27 7.16 -10.74 -5.60
CA LEU A 27 5.95 -10.52 -6.39
C LEU A 27 4.90 -11.62 -6.17
N ALA A 28 5.29 -12.88 -5.98
CA ALA A 28 4.35 -13.95 -5.63
C ALA A 28 3.65 -13.67 -4.29
N THR A 29 4.38 -13.13 -3.31
CA THR A 29 3.82 -12.68 -2.04
C THR A 29 2.87 -11.49 -2.21
N VAL A 30 3.29 -10.47 -2.98
CA VAL A 30 2.46 -9.28 -3.29
C VAL A 30 1.14 -9.68 -3.93
N ARG A 31 1.15 -10.61 -4.90
CA ARG A 31 -0.07 -11.10 -5.56
C ARG A 31 -1.03 -11.77 -4.57
N ARG A 32 -0.51 -12.62 -3.68
CA ARG A 32 -1.32 -13.24 -2.61
C ARG A 32 -1.93 -12.22 -1.66
N GLU A 33 -1.16 -11.21 -1.29
CA GLU A 33 -1.63 -10.13 -0.42
C GLU A 33 -2.72 -9.29 -1.10
N ILE A 34 -2.54 -8.97 -2.39
CA ILE A 34 -3.58 -8.31 -3.20
C ILE A 34 -4.86 -9.15 -3.22
N ASP A 35 -4.76 -10.47 -3.44
CA ASP A 35 -5.92 -11.36 -3.44
C ASP A 35 -6.63 -11.33 -2.08
N ALA A 36 -5.89 -11.42 -0.98
CA ALA A 36 -6.46 -11.32 0.36
C ALA A 36 -7.19 -10.00 0.58
N VAL A 37 -6.58 -8.87 0.19
CA VAL A 37 -7.21 -7.54 0.32
C VAL A 37 -8.44 -7.39 -0.57
N LEU A 38 -8.43 -7.95 -1.78
CA LEU A 38 -9.58 -7.92 -2.69
C LEU A 38 -10.76 -8.71 -2.14
N ASP A 39 -10.52 -9.79 -1.40
CA ASP A 39 -11.55 -10.60 -0.76
C ASP A 39 -12.06 -10.02 0.58
N LEU A 40 -11.27 -9.15 1.24
CA LEU A 40 -11.69 -8.45 2.47
C LEU A 40 -12.85 -7.49 2.25
N THR A 41 -13.90 -7.57 3.07
CA THR A 41 -15.07 -6.67 3.00
C THR A 41 -15.24 -5.78 4.23
N ASP A 42 -14.58 -6.11 5.34
CA ASP A 42 -14.64 -5.35 6.58
C ASP A 42 -13.81 -4.04 6.46
N PRO A 43 -14.43 -2.85 6.57
CA PRO A 43 -13.72 -1.57 6.55
C PRO A 43 -12.64 -1.46 7.63
N THR A 44 -12.85 -2.06 8.80
CA THR A 44 -11.91 -1.99 9.93
C THR A 44 -10.62 -2.70 9.58
N LEU A 45 -10.72 -3.95 9.09
CA LEU A 45 -9.58 -4.73 8.65
C LEU A 45 -8.84 -4.08 7.47
N LEU A 46 -9.56 -3.41 6.57
CA LEU A 46 -8.95 -2.65 5.48
C LEU A 46 -8.14 -1.45 6.01
N VAL A 47 -8.63 -0.73 7.03
CA VAL A 47 -7.89 0.38 7.65
C VAL A 47 -6.65 -0.13 8.37
N GLU A 48 -6.76 -1.23 9.12
CA GLU A 48 -5.63 -1.90 9.76
C GLU A 48 -4.58 -2.32 8.72
N THR A 49 -5.03 -2.89 7.59
CA THR A 49 -4.13 -3.27 6.49
C THR A 49 -3.39 -2.05 5.93
N CYS A 50 -4.04 -0.90 5.76
CA CYS A 50 -3.36 0.31 5.29
C CYS A 50 -2.22 0.76 6.22
N ALA A 51 -2.42 0.63 7.53
CA ALA A 51 -1.44 1.01 8.56
C ALA A 51 -0.37 -0.05 8.79
N ASP A 52 -0.63 -1.31 8.42
CA ASP A 52 0.29 -2.41 8.62
C ASP A 52 1.38 -2.44 7.54
N VAL A 53 2.52 -1.91 7.95
CA VAL A 53 3.79 -1.84 7.24
C VAL A 53 4.44 -3.19 6.92
N THR A 54 3.92 -4.30 7.46
CA THR A 54 4.37 -5.65 7.06
C THR A 54 3.75 -6.10 5.74
N TRP A 55 2.63 -5.49 5.32
CA TRP A 55 2.02 -5.70 4.01
C TRP A 55 2.77 -4.94 2.92
N SER A 56 2.70 -5.47 1.70
CA SER A 56 3.22 -4.81 0.51
C SER A 56 2.58 -3.44 0.27
N PRO A 57 3.36 -2.49 -0.28
CA PRO A 57 2.84 -1.20 -0.71
C PRO A 57 1.60 -1.32 -1.60
N GLU A 58 1.61 -2.25 -2.55
CA GLU A 58 0.52 -2.51 -3.48
C GLU A 58 -0.75 -3.00 -2.77
N ALA A 59 -0.64 -3.91 -1.79
CA ALA A 59 -1.79 -4.36 -1.01
C ALA A 59 -2.36 -3.24 -0.15
N ARG A 60 -1.51 -2.45 0.51
CA ARG A 60 -1.90 -1.28 1.32
C ARG A 60 -2.61 -0.21 0.47
N LEU A 61 -2.09 0.07 -0.73
CA LEU A 61 -2.69 0.97 -1.71
C LEU A 61 -4.03 0.43 -2.23
N THR A 62 -4.13 -0.88 -2.44
CA THR A 62 -5.38 -1.54 -2.85
C THR A 62 -6.45 -1.42 -1.76
N ALA A 63 -6.08 -1.64 -0.49
CA ALA A 63 -6.99 -1.46 0.64
C ALA A 63 -7.49 -0.01 0.74
N ALA A 64 -6.59 0.97 0.58
CA ALA A 64 -6.95 2.39 0.58
C ALA A 64 -7.88 2.76 -0.60
N ALA A 65 -7.66 2.18 -1.78
CA ALA A 65 -8.54 2.38 -2.93
C ALA A 65 -9.94 1.82 -2.67
N LYS A 66 -10.04 0.62 -2.05
CA LYS A 66 -11.33 0.03 -1.65
C LYS A 66 -12.06 0.91 -0.64
N LEU A 67 -11.40 1.38 0.41
CA LEU A 67 -11.99 2.28 1.41
C LEU A 67 -12.52 3.57 0.77
N LYS A 68 -11.73 4.19 -0.12
CA LYS A 68 -12.17 5.38 -0.86
C LYS A 68 -13.41 5.10 -1.71
N ALA A 69 -13.44 3.95 -2.41
CA ALA A 69 -14.60 3.54 -3.19
C ALA A 69 -15.84 3.30 -2.32
N MET A 70 -15.70 2.63 -1.17
CA MET A 70 -16.81 2.42 -0.22
C MET A 70 -17.38 3.75 0.29
N HIS A 71 -16.50 4.71 0.63
CA HIS A 71 -16.93 6.03 1.06
C HIS A 71 -17.65 6.80 -0.07
N GLN A 72 -17.16 6.69 -1.30
CA GLN A 72 -17.78 7.31 -2.48
C GLN A 72 -19.17 6.72 -2.77
N ILE A 73 -19.29 5.39 -2.80
CA ILE A 73 -20.58 4.69 -3.02
C ILE A 73 -21.58 5.05 -1.93
N ALA A 74 -21.16 5.08 -0.65
CA ALA A 74 -22.06 5.48 0.44
C ALA A 74 -22.55 6.93 0.30
N ALA A 75 -21.71 7.84 -0.21
CA ALA A 75 -22.10 9.21 -0.48
C ALA A 75 -23.09 9.31 -1.65
N GLU A 76 -22.88 8.54 -2.72
CA GLU A 76 -23.76 8.49 -3.90
C GLU A 76 -25.13 7.88 -3.56
N ASP A 77 -25.15 6.77 -2.80
CA ASP A 77 -26.34 6.07 -2.36
C ASP A 77 -27.11 6.80 -1.25
N ARG A 78 -26.58 7.93 -0.74
CA ARG A 78 -27.09 8.66 0.43
C ARG A 78 -27.28 7.75 1.66
N LYS A 79 -26.43 6.74 1.79
CA LYS A 79 -26.39 5.84 2.95
C LYS A 79 -25.54 6.45 4.06
N VAL A 80 -25.64 5.86 5.26
CA VAL A 80 -24.71 6.18 6.35
C VAL A 80 -23.29 5.86 5.88
N ARG A 81 -22.39 6.83 5.99
CA ARG A 81 -21.00 6.65 5.60
C ARG A 81 -20.30 5.71 6.59
N PRO A 82 -19.44 4.80 6.12
CA PRO A 82 -18.61 3.99 7.00
C PRO A 82 -17.79 4.88 7.95
N THR A 83 -17.65 4.45 9.20
CA THR A 83 -16.93 5.20 10.23
C THR A 83 -15.43 4.89 10.18
N PHE A 84 -14.70 5.56 9.29
CA PHE A 84 -13.23 5.61 9.29
C PHE A 84 -12.72 6.97 8.78
N ASP A 85 -11.49 7.33 9.15
CA ASP A 85 -10.88 8.60 8.76
C ASP A 85 -10.08 8.47 7.44
N LEU A 86 -10.58 9.11 6.39
CA LEU A 86 -9.90 9.16 5.09
C LEU A 86 -8.54 9.87 5.14
N ALA A 87 -8.37 10.85 6.04
CA ALA A 87 -7.09 11.53 6.22
C ALA A 87 -6.05 10.58 6.83
N TYR A 88 -6.45 9.78 7.81
CA TYR A 88 -5.61 8.72 8.36
C TYR A 88 -5.22 7.68 7.31
N VAL A 89 -6.17 7.18 6.50
CA VAL A 89 -5.88 6.25 5.38
C VAL A 89 -4.92 6.87 4.37
N ALA A 90 -5.10 8.15 4.03
CA ALA A 90 -4.20 8.86 3.13
C ALA A 90 -2.79 9.00 3.72
N ALA A 91 -2.67 9.30 5.01
CA ALA A 91 -1.40 9.38 5.71
C ALA A 91 -0.67 8.03 5.74
N CYS A 92 -1.39 6.94 6.02
CA CYS A 92 -0.82 5.59 6.07
C CYS A 92 -0.30 5.10 4.72
N THR A 93 -0.82 5.63 3.61
CA THR A 93 -0.42 5.22 2.25
C THR A 93 0.45 6.24 1.53
N ALA A 94 0.84 7.31 2.22
CA ALA A 94 1.60 8.40 1.63
C ALA A 94 2.98 7.93 1.16
N GLY A 95 3.29 8.19 -0.12
CA GLY A 95 4.59 7.89 -0.70
C GLY A 95 4.83 6.42 -1.07
N LEU A 96 3.87 5.52 -0.83
CA LEU A 96 4.01 4.10 -1.17
C LEU A 96 4.12 3.83 -2.68
N ASP A 97 3.55 4.71 -3.52
CA ASP A 97 3.68 4.64 -4.97
C ASP A 97 4.71 5.66 -5.51
N SER A 98 5.56 6.24 -4.65
CA SER A 98 6.49 7.30 -5.03
C SER A 98 7.93 6.83 -5.08
N VAL A 99 8.63 7.07 -6.19
CA VAL A 99 10.08 6.84 -6.30
C VAL A 99 10.84 7.70 -5.29
N TYR A 100 10.39 8.94 -5.05
CA TYR A 100 11.04 9.89 -4.15
C TYR A 100 10.97 9.46 -2.68
N TRP A 101 9.81 8.95 -2.25
CA TRP A 101 9.60 8.52 -0.86
C TRP A 101 9.82 7.02 -0.63
N ARG A 102 10.18 6.25 -1.66
CA ARG A 102 10.43 4.81 -1.53
C ARG A 102 11.64 4.55 -0.65
N SER A 103 11.53 3.58 0.26
CA SER A 103 12.67 3.14 1.06
C SER A 103 13.70 2.40 0.18
N PRO A 104 14.99 2.75 0.26
CA PRO A 104 16.04 2.03 -0.45
C PRO A 104 16.26 0.62 0.09
N TRP A 105 15.95 0.41 1.37
CA TRP A 105 16.28 -0.80 2.13
C TRP A 105 15.10 -1.73 2.37
N HIS A 106 13.87 -1.25 2.17
CA HIS A 106 12.66 -2.00 2.46
C HIS A 106 11.61 -1.83 1.35
N TYR A 107 10.68 -2.77 1.26
CA TYR A 107 9.50 -2.66 0.39
C TYR A 107 8.43 -1.80 1.08
N GLY A 108 8.70 -0.49 1.21
CA GLY A 108 7.85 0.48 1.91
C GLY A 108 8.21 1.94 1.61
N SER A 109 7.64 2.86 2.38
CA SER A 109 7.87 4.31 2.27
C SER A 109 8.78 4.81 3.40
N LEU A 110 9.59 5.83 3.13
CA LEU A 110 10.34 6.58 4.14
C LEU A 110 9.42 7.35 5.10
N LEU A 111 8.15 7.51 4.73
CA LEU A 111 7.12 8.12 5.55
C LEU A 111 6.40 7.11 6.46
N ASP A 112 6.70 5.82 6.34
CA ASP A 112 6.15 4.82 7.24
C ASP A 112 6.54 5.15 8.69
N PRO A 113 5.60 5.08 9.65
CA PRO A 113 5.86 5.49 11.02
C PRO A 113 6.99 4.66 11.66
N GLY A 114 7.75 5.32 12.53
CA GLY A 114 8.73 4.64 13.39
C GLY A 114 8.03 3.61 14.29
N ARG A 115 8.74 2.53 14.60
CA ARG A 115 8.19 1.37 15.33
C ARG A 115 8.64 1.33 16.77
N ALA A 116 7.89 0.64 17.62
CA ALA A 116 8.36 0.30 18.94
C ALA A 116 9.47 -0.79 18.87
N PRO A 117 10.37 -0.86 19.87
CA PRO A 117 11.34 -1.93 19.95
C PRO A 117 10.67 -3.32 19.95
N GLY A 118 11.05 -4.18 19.00
CA GLY A 118 10.56 -5.56 18.91
C GLY A 118 9.34 -5.78 18.00
N GLU A 119 8.74 -4.73 17.44
CA GLU A 119 7.68 -4.87 16.44
C GLU A 119 8.25 -5.29 15.08
N ALA A 120 7.50 -6.14 14.36
CA ALA A 120 7.89 -6.59 13.02
C ALA A 120 8.10 -5.39 12.09
N GLY A 121 9.21 -5.41 11.36
CA GLY A 121 9.68 -4.38 10.41
C GLY A 121 8.99 -4.40 9.05
N PRO A 122 9.23 -3.40 8.18
CA PRO A 122 8.79 -3.52 6.80
C PRO A 122 9.65 -4.61 6.17
N VAL A 123 9.13 -5.30 5.15
CA VAL A 123 9.89 -6.38 4.53
C VAL A 123 11.20 -5.81 3.96
N PRO A 124 12.38 -6.27 4.40
CA PRO A 124 13.65 -5.77 3.89
C PRO A 124 13.85 -6.21 2.44
N ARG A 125 14.65 -5.44 1.71
CA ARG A 125 15.15 -5.80 0.39
C ARG A 125 16.43 -6.61 0.55
N ASP A 126 16.62 -7.60 -0.29
CA ASP A 126 17.87 -8.37 -0.33
C ASP A 126 19.06 -7.50 -0.78
N VAL A 127 18.80 -6.62 -1.75
CA VAL A 127 19.77 -5.64 -2.25
C VAL A 127 19.14 -4.25 -2.19
N PRO A 128 19.84 -3.25 -1.62
CA PRO A 128 19.33 -1.89 -1.62
C PRO A 128 19.20 -1.34 -3.04
N LEU A 129 18.28 -0.41 -3.24
CA LEU A 129 18.16 0.29 -4.51
C LEU A 129 19.40 1.17 -4.76
N GLU A 130 20.02 1.00 -5.93
CA GLU A 130 21.33 1.62 -6.26
C GLU A 130 21.26 3.15 -6.36
N ASP A 131 20.09 3.73 -6.65
CA ASP A 131 19.90 5.17 -6.81
C ASP A 131 18.88 5.73 -5.81
N CYS A 132 19.39 6.53 -4.87
CA CYS A 132 18.62 7.43 -4.01
C CYS A 132 18.87 8.88 -4.44
N ARG A 133 18.56 9.24 -5.68
CA ARG A 133 18.58 10.65 -6.13
C ARG A 133 17.46 10.96 -7.10
#